data_AF-A0A7J8HSJ2-F1
#
_entry.id   AF-A0A7J8HSJ2-F1
#
_cell.length_a   1.000
_cell.length_b   1.000
_cell.length_c   1.000
_cell.angle_alpha   90.00
_cell.angle_beta   90.00
_cell.angle_gamma   90.00
#
_symmetry.space_group_name_H-M   'P 1'
#
loop_
_entity.id
_entity.type
_entity.pdbx_description
1 polymer ?
#
loop_
_entity_poly.entity_id
_entity_poly.type
_entity_poly.pdbx_seq_one_letter_code
_entity_poly.pdbx_strand_id
1 'polypeptide(L)'
;MAIRRPHISIITLNVNELNSPINRHRVEECMTKQNPTICCLQKTHLSFKDKYRLKVKGWKMIFQANGIQKKSGNSITNIKKIDFEIEKVKKDTEGHFIMKKGIMHQEEATLINIYTLNQGAPKYTKQLLTELKEETDQNTITVEDLNTSLSYMDRLSKQEINEEITSLNDTLDKLDIIDIYRAFHPKTAAFTFFSSAHVTFSRIDHLLEHRDSLNTPKRVEIIPTIFSDHNALKLEINCTKKAGRTINTWRLKNMLLKSNWVREEIKRKIERYTETNVNSNTIYQKFWDMVKAVIIRKFVSLQVYLQKQE
;
A
#
# COMPACT_ATOMS: atom_id res chain seq x y z
N MET A 1 -5.11 -6.46 -29.61
CA MET A 1 -5.32 -6.51 -28.15
C MET A 1 -4.70 -5.27 -27.51
N ALA A 2 -5.50 -4.41 -26.88
CA ALA A 2 -4.97 -3.24 -26.20
C ALA A 2 -4.06 -3.66 -25.04
N ILE A 3 -2.79 -3.26 -25.09
CA ILE A 3 -1.81 -3.50 -24.03
C ILE A 3 -2.28 -2.67 -22.82
N ARG A 4 -2.95 -3.31 -21.85
CA ARG A 4 -3.26 -2.65 -20.57
C ARG A 4 -1.94 -2.30 -19.89
N ARG A 5 -1.63 -1.01 -19.78
CA ARG A 5 -0.51 -0.55 -18.97
C ARG A 5 -0.75 -0.99 -17.51
N PRO A 6 0.30 -1.45 -16.82
CA PRO A 6 0.20 -1.68 -15.38
C PRO A 6 -0.20 -0.35 -14.73
N HIS A 7 -1.23 -0.40 -13.90
CA HIS A 7 -1.69 0.74 -13.10
C HIS A 7 -1.80 0.28 -11.65
N ILE A 8 -1.40 1.15 -10.74
CA ILE A 8 -1.61 0.97 -9.31
C ILE A 8 -2.95 1.60 -8.98
N SER A 9 -3.75 0.91 -8.19
CA SER A 9 -4.96 1.50 -7.60
C SER A 9 -4.86 1.51 -6.09
N ILE A 10 -5.09 2.67 -5.50
CA ILE A 10 -5.10 2.89 -4.06
C ILE A 10 -6.51 3.28 -3.66
N ILE A 11 -7.08 2.60 -2.67
CA ILE A 11 -8.35 2.99 -2.06
C ILE A 11 -8.11 3.37 -0.62
N THR A 12 -8.76 4.44 -0.19
CA THR A 12 -8.86 4.84 1.21
C THR A 12 -10.30 4.86 1.67
N LEU A 13 -10.53 4.40 2.90
CA LEU A 13 -11.84 4.33 3.50
C LEU A 13 -11.76 4.33 5.03
N ASN A 14 -12.33 5.34 5.65
CA ASN A 14 -12.72 5.27 7.05
C ASN A 14 -13.90 4.28 7.19
N VAL A 15 -13.69 3.20 7.95
CA VAL A 15 -14.67 2.10 8.09
C VAL A 15 -15.46 2.15 9.39
N ASN A 16 -15.22 3.16 10.24
CA ASN A 16 -15.82 3.39 11.56
C ASN A 16 -15.56 2.27 12.61
N GLU A 17 -15.79 0.99 12.26
CA GLU A 17 -15.41 -0.15 13.09
C GLU A 17 -15.40 -1.49 12.34
N LEU A 18 -14.41 -2.35 12.65
CA LEU A 18 -14.30 -3.70 12.10
C LEU A 18 -14.46 -4.81 13.15
N ASN A 19 -14.99 -4.49 14.33
CA ASN A 19 -15.21 -5.48 15.39
C ASN A 19 -16.35 -6.46 15.06
N SER A 20 -17.38 -6.01 14.33
CA SER A 20 -18.46 -6.86 13.84
C SER A 20 -18.03 -7.72 12.64
N PRO A 21 -18.35 -9.03 12.61
CA PRO A 21 -18.18 -9.86 11.41
C PRO A 21 -18.88 -9.30 10.17
N ILE A 22 -20.04 -8.66 10.35
CA ILE A 22 -20.83 -8.09 9.26
C ILE A 22 -20.06 -6.93 8.61
N ASN A 23 -19.47 -6.04 9.40
CA ASN A 23 -18.68 -4.91 8.88
C ASN A 23 -17.43 -5.41 8.15
N ARG A 24 -16.76 -6.45 8.69
CA ARG A 24 -15.62 -7.08 8.01
C ARG A 24 -16.01 -7.67 6.66
N HIS A 25 -17.16 -8.34 6.58
CA HIS A 25 -17.65 -8.92 5.33
C HIS A 25 -17.99 -7.83 4.30
N ARG A 26 -18.65 -6.74 4.72
CA ARG A 26 -18.96 -5.58 3.85
C ARG A 26 -17.69 -4.92 3.29
N VAL A 27 -16.66 -4.79 4.11
CA VAL A 27 -15.35 -4.29 3.65
C VAL A 27 -14.70 -5.28 2.67
N GLU A 28 -14.72 -6.58 2.96
CA GLU A 28 -14.21 -7.60 2.04
C GLU A 28 -14.94 -7.57 0.68
N GLU A 29 -16.27 -7.42 0.68
CA GLU A 29 -17.07 -7.29 -0.54
C GLU A 29 -16.69 -6.04 -1.33
N CYS A 30 -16.55 -4.89 -0.65
CA CYS A 30 -16.08 -3.65 -1.26
C CYS A 30 -14.69 -3.83 -1.90
N MET A 31 -13.74 -4.43 -1.18
CA MET A 31 -12.39 -4.69 -1.70
C MET A 31 -12.38 -5.69 -2.86
N THR A 32 -13.26 -6.67 -2.84
CA THR A 32 -13.40 -7.64 -3.93
C THR A 32 -13.96 -6.97 -5.19
N LYS A 33 -14.99 -6.12 -5.03
CA LYS A 33 -15.64 -5.40 -6.13
C LYS A 33 -14.71 -4.36 -6.76
N GLN A 34 -14.05 -3.55 -5.93
CA GLN A 34 -13.19 -2.47 -6.42
C GLN A 34 -11.80 -2.96 -6.84
N ASN A 35 -11.38 -4.10 -6.31
CA ASN A 35 -10.13 -4.77 -6.64
C ASN A 35 -8.87 -3.87 -6.60
N PRO A 36 -8.65 -3.07 -5.53
CA PRO A 36 -7.49 -2.19 -5.48
C PRO A 36 -6.17 -2.95 -5.32
N THR A 37 -5.05 -2.30 -5.68
CA THR A 37 -3.69 -2.79 -5.39
C THR A 37 -3.35 -2.63 -3.92
N ILE A 38 -3.70 -1.47 -3.36
CA ILE A 38 -3.47 -1.06 -1.96
C ILE A 38 -4.80 -0.57 -1.39
N CYS A 39 -5.09 -0.97 -0.17
CA CYS A 39 -6.23 -0.49 0.59
C CYS A 39 -5.76 0.08 1.94
N CYS A 40 -6.14 1.32 2.19
CA CYS A 40 -5.90 2.09 3.40
C CYS A 40 -7.22 2.21 4.17
N LEU A 41 -7.25 1.70 5.40
CA LEU A 41 -8.44 1.76 6.26
C LEU A 41 -8.14 2.55 7.53
N GLN A 42 -9.06 3.42 7.93
CA GLN A 42 -9.02 4.21 9.16
C GLN A 42 -10.20 3.85 10.09
N LYS A 43 -10.10 4.20 11.38
CA LYS A 43 -11.05 3.79 12.45
C LYS A 43 -11.41 2.30 12.43
N THR A 44 -10.43 1.39 12.38
CA THR A 44 -10.79 -0.04 12.35
C THR A 44 -11.27 -0.57 13.71
N HIS A 45 -10.97 0.14 14.80
CA HIS A 45 -11.26 -0.24 16.19
C HIS A 45 -10.73 -1.63 16.59
N LEU A 46 -9.73 -2.14 15.86
CA LEU A 46 -9.12 -3.44 16.11
C LEU A 46 -8.02 -3.30 17.14
N SER A 47 -8.09 -4.10 18.22
CA SER A 47 -6.99 -4.18 19.17
C SER A 47 -5.79 -4.92 18.57
N PHE A 48 -4.60 -4.74 19.15
CA PHE A 48 -3.43 -5.55 18.79
C PHE A 48 -3.69 -7.07 18.87
N LYS A 49 -4.52 -7.51 19.83
CA LYS A 49 -4.91 -8.92 19.99
C LYS A 49 -5.82 -9.41 18.85
N ASP A 50 -6.61 -8.50 18.28
CA ASP A 50 -7.61 -8.80 17.26
C ASP A 50 -7.09 -8.63 15.82
N LYS A 51 -5.78 -8.40 15.65
CA LYS A 51 -5.15 -8.11 14.34
C LYS A 51 -5.44 -9.15 13.25
N TYR A 52 -5.60 -10.42 13.64
CA TYR A 52 -5.83 -11.54 12.72
C TYR A 52 -7.29 -11.69 12.28
N ARG A 53 -8.23 -10.91 12.83
CA ARG A 53 -9.67 -11.02 12.50
C ARG A 53 -10.00 -10.47 11.12
N LEU A 54 -9.24 -9.50 10.65
CA LEU A 54 -9.37 -8.98 9.30
C LEU A 54 -8.60 -9.90 8.36
N LYS A 55 -9.32 -10.64 7.51
CA LYS A 55 -8.75 -11.46 6.45
C LYS A 55 -9.61 -11.22 5.21
N VAL A 56 -8.96 -10.91 4.10
CA VAL A 56 -9.63 -10.69 2.80
C VAL A 56 -9.05 -11.70 1.84
N LYS A 57 -9.91 -12.49 1.18
CA LYS A 57 -9.45 -13.53 0.26
C LYS A 57 -8.60 -12.93 -0.87
N GLY A 58 -7.41 -13.51 -1.10
CA GLY A 58 -6.48 -13.05 -2.13
C GLY A 58 -5.58 -11.88 -1.74
N TRP A 59 -5.69 -11.38 -0.51
CA TRP A 59 -4.81 -10.35 0.05
C TRP A 59 -3.79 -10.99 0.99
N LYS A 60 -2.50 -10.74 0.72
CA LYS A 60 -1.40 -11.47 1.38
C LYS A 60 -0.89 -10.78 2.64
N MET A 61 -0.95 -9.45 2.72
CA MET A 61 -0.30 -8.70 3.79
C MET A 61 -1.21 -7.63 4.38
N ILE A 62 -1.26 -7.59 5.71
CA ILE A 62 -2.02 -6.63 6.50
C ILE A 62 -1.05 -6.01 7.51
N PHE A 63 -0.99 -4.68 7.52
CA PHE A 63 -0.18 -3.92 8.47
C PHE A 63 -1.07 -3.03 9.28
N GLN A 64 -0.76 -2.92 10.56
CA GLN A 64 -1.61 -2.29 11.54
C GLN A 64 -0.81 -1.39 12.47
N ALA A 65 -1.30 -0.17 12.66
CA ALA A 65 -0.96 0.71 13.76
C ALA A 65 -2.19 0.77 14.67
N ASN A 66 -2.07 0.21 15.87
CA ASN A 66 -3.18 0.06 16.81
C ASN A 66 -2.75 0.66 18.15
N GLY A 67 -3.61 1.48 18.74
CA GLY A 67 -3.45 1.93 20.11
C GLY A 67 -3.54 0.78 21.14
N ILE A 68 -3.07 1.07 22.36
CA ILE A 68 -2.98 0.11 23.47
C ILE A 68 -4.37 -0.37 23.94
N GLN A 69 -5.42 0.44 23.79
CA GLN A 69 -6.78 0.14 24.26
C GLN A 69 -7.80 0.13 23.14
N LYS A 70 -8.83 -0.73 23.24
CA LYS A 70 -9.99 -0.72 22.32
C LYS A 70 -10.75 0.62 22.31
N LYS A 71 -10.66 1.38 23.41
CA LYS A 71 -11.37 2.64 23.60
C LYS A 71 -10.76 3.80 22.82
N SER A 72 -9.51 3.74 22.39
CA SER A 72 -8.92 4.88 21.68
C SER A 72 -9.47 5.04 20.27
N GLY A 73 -10.15 4.04 19.67
CA GLY A 73 -10.77 4.17 18.34
C GLY A 73 -9.79 4.40 17.17
N ASN A 74 -8.51 4.60 17.48
CA ASN A 74 -7.50 4.99 16.52
C ASN A 74 -6.76 3.72 16.10
N SER A 75 -7.20 3.14 15.00
CA SER A 75 -6.45 2.07 14.37
C SER A 75 -6.50 2.18 12.86
N ILE A 76 -5.31 2.21 12.28
CA ILE A 76 -5.10 2.33 10.85
C ILE A 76 -4.57 1.00 10.33
N THR A 77 -5.16 0.54 9.24
CA THR A 77 -4.81 -0.71 8.61
C THR A 77 -4.51 -0.53 7.13
N ASN A 78 -3.30 -0.92 6.71
CA ASN A 78 -2.92 -0.97 5.31
C ASN A 78 -2.94 -2.43 4.87
N ILE A 79 -3.95 -2.79 4.06
CA ILE A 79 -4.08 -4.09 3.41
C ILE A 79 -3.49 -3.96 2.01
N LYS A 80 -2.72 -4.96 1.57
CA LYS A 80 -2.07 -4.90 0.26
C LYS A 80 -2.10 -6.24 -0.48
N LYS A 81 -2.43 -6.17 -1.78
CA LYS A 81 -2.72 -7.32 -2.64
C LYS A 81 -1.48 -7.83 -3.40
N ILE A 82 -0.62 -6.92 -3.88
CA ILE A 82 0.57 -7.20 -4.73
C ILE A 82 1.87 -7.08 -3.93
N ASP A 83 2.99 -7.65 -4.39
CA ASP A 83 4.30 -7.63 -3.72
C ASP A 83 5.00 -6.23 -3.71
N PHE A 84 4.48 -5.24 -2.96
CA PHE A 84 5.27 -4.13 -2.38
C PHE A 84 6.33 -4.70 -1.43
N GLU A 85 7.59 -4.60 -1.80
CA GLU A 85 8.70 -5.03 -0.96
C GLU A 85 8.97 -3.95 0.06
N ILE A 86 8.77 -4.25 1.34
CA ILE A 86 8.83 -3.25 2.40
C ILE A 86 10.24 -3.17 2.93
N GLU A 87 10.80 -1.97 2.89
CA GLU A 87 12.13 -1.67 3.42
C GLU A 87 12.03 -1.08 4.81
N LYS A 88 11.07 -0.16 5.02
CA LYS A 88 10.90 0.55 6.28
C LYS A 88 9.43 0.72 6.63
N VAL A 89 9.13 0.58 7.93
CA VAL A 89 7.81 0.87 8.50
C VAL A 89 8.00 1.80 9.69
N LYS A 90 7.32 2.94 9.69
CA LYS A 90 7.23 3.87 10.81
C LYS A 90 5.76 4.00 11.18
N LYS A 91 5.43 3.97 12.47
CA LYS A 91 4.06 4.09 12.96
C LYS A 91 4.08 4.73 14.33
N ASP A 92 2.99 5.36 14.71
CA ASP A 92 2.82 5.84 16.06
C ASP A 92 2.34 4.74 17.02
N THR A 93 2.43 5.03 18.31
CA THR A 93 1.97 4.15 19.39
C THR A 93 0.47 4.24 19.63
N GLU A 94 -0.16 5.32 19.18
CA GLU A 94 -1.57 5.61 19.44
C GLU A 94 -2.50 5.15 18.30
N GLY A 95 -1.95 4.91 17.10
CA GLY A 95 -2.68 4.38 15.94
C GLY A 95 -3.22 5.47 15.00
N HIS A 96 -2.61 6.65 14.99
CA HIS A 96 -2.92 7.82 14.15
C HIS A 96 -2.14 7.89 12.84
N PHE A 97 -1.01 7.18 12.71
CA PHE A 97 -0.39 7.05 11.39
C PHE A 97 0.42 5.77 11.21
N ILE A 98 0.50 5.34 9.96
CA ILE A 98 1.47 4.33 9.52
C ILE A 98 2.06 4.75 8.18
N MET A 99 3.37 4.93 8.19
CA MET A 99 4.20 5.17 7.02
C MET A 99 4.90 3.87 6.63
N LYS A 100 4.92 3.59 5.33
CA LYS A 100 5.71 2.51 4.76
C LYS A 100 6.47 3.00 3.56
N LYS A 101 7.73 2.62 3.52
CA LYS A 101 8.63 2.90 2.41
C LYS A 101 9.16 1.57 1.87
N GLY A 102 9.22 1.47 0.56
CA GLY A 102 9.58 0.23 -0.10
C GLY A 102 9.47 0.31 -1.61
N ILE A 103 9.60 -0.85 -2.26
CA ILE A 103 9.63 -0.95 -3.71
C ILE A 103 8.27 -1.45 -4.22
N MET A 104 7.64 -0.65 -5.08
CA MET A 104 6.46 -1.00 -5.85
C MET A 104 6.81 -0.99 -7.34
N HIS A 105 6.62 -2.09 -8.05
CA HIS A 105 6.90 -2.16 -9.50
C HIS A 105 8.32 -1.67 -9.90
N GLN A 106 9.33 -1.99 -9.09
CA GLN A 106 10.74 -1.58 -9.30
C GLN A 106 10.99 -0.07 -9.13
N GLU A 107 10.08 0.63 -8.45
CA GLU A 107 10.23 2.02 -8.06
C GLU A 107 10.05 2.15 -6.56
N GLU A 108 10.86 2.99 -5.95
CA GLU A 108 10.69 3.37 -4.55
C GLU A 108 9.39 4.16 -4.43
N ALA A 109 8.55 3.76 -3.48
CA ALA A 109 7.31 4.44 -3.17
C ALA A 109 7.11 4.48 -1.67
N THR A 110 6.58 5.60 -1.21
CA THR A 110 6.25 5.81 0.20
C THR A 110 4.74 5.97 0.31
N LEU A 111 4.12 5.18 1.17
CA LEU A 111 2.70 5.27 1.47
C LEU A 111 2.52 5.66 2.93
N ILE A 112 1.87 6.79 3.16
CA ILE A 112 1.52 7.27 4.48
C ILE A 112 0.01 7.20 4.62
N ASN A 113 -0.49 6.51 5.64
CA ASN A 113 -1.90 6.49 5.99
C ASN A 113 -2.10 7.16 7.36
N ILE A 114 -2.88 8.24 7.38
CA ILE A 114 -3.11 9.10 8.55
C ILE A 114 -4.59 9.08 8.92
N TYR A 115 -4.84 9.06 10.23
CA TYR A 115 -6.14 9.29 10.83
C TYR A 115 -5.98 10.28 11.98
N THR A 116 -6.66 11.41 11.87
CA THR A 116 -6.61 12.49 12.86
C THR A 116 -7.82 12.44 13.79
N LEU A 117 -7.72 13.04 14.97
CA LEU A 117 -8.88 13.27 15.83
C LEU A 117 -9.61 14.55 15.39
N ASN A 118 -10.91 14.65 15.68
CA ASN A 118 -11.70 15.84 15.35
C ASN A 118 -11.13 17.14 15.94
N GLN A 119 -10.59 17.08 17.16
CA GLN A 119 -10.08 18.26 17.85
C GLN A 119 -8.60 18.48 17.50
N GLY A 120 -8.26 19.68 17.02
CA GLY A 120 -6.89 20.06 16.70
C GLY A 120 -6.30 19.35 15.48
N ALA A 121 -7.14 18.76 14.62
CA ALA A 121 -6.70 18.00 13.45
C ALA A 121 -5.74 18.79 12.53
N PRO A 122 -6.00 20.07 12.17
CA PRO A 122 -5.10 20.80 11.27
C PRO A 122 -3.70 20.97 11.88
N LYS A 123 -3.63 21.24 13.19
CA LYS A 123 -2.37 21.40 13.93
C LYS A 123 -1.59 20.09 14.00
N TYR A 124 -2.27 18.98 14.28
CA TYR A 124 -1.65 17.65 14.31
C TYR A 124 -1.08 17.27 12.93
N THR A 125 -1.86 17.42 11.87
CA THR A 125 -1.42 17.11 10.51
C THR A 125 -0.21 17.95 10.12
N LYS A 126 -0.27 19.26 10.38
CA LYS A 126 0.85 20.17 10.12
C LYS A 126 2.14 19.70 10.81
N GLN A 127 2.05 19.35 12.09
CA GLN A 127 3.19 18.85 12.86
C GLN A 127 3.72 17.54 12.27
N LEU A 128 2.83 16.58 12.01
CA LEU A 128 3.19 15.27 11.48
C LEU A 128 3.87 15.37 10.11
N LEU A 129 3.34 16.16 9.19
CA LEU A 129 3.96 16.37 7.87
C LEU A 129 5.34 17.03 7.99
N THR A 130 5.50 17.97 8.92
CA THR A 130 6.80 18.61 9.17
C THR A 130 7.82 17.63 9.76
N GLU A 131 7.40 16.73 10.65
CA GLU A 131 8.24 15.67 11.22
C GLU A 131 8.64 14.60 10.19
N LEU A 132 7.76 14.34 9.22
CA LEU A 132 7.98 13.33 8.18
C LEU A 132 8.71 13.88 6.94
N LYS A 133 8.94 15.20 6.83
CA LYS A 133 9.51 15.84 5.63
C LYS A 133 10.81 15.18 5.13
N GLU A 134 11.69 14.76 6.03
CA GLU A 134 12.99 14.14 5.69
C GLU A 134 12.86 12.67 5.26
N GLU A 135 11.69 12.08 5.48
CA GLU A 135 11.34 10.70 5.11
C GLU A 135 10.43 10.65 3.88
N THR A 136 9.88 11.80 3.47
CA THR A 136 9.05 11.95 2.28
C THR A 136 9.88 12.34 1.07
N ASP A 137 9.48 11.83 -0.08
CA ASP A 137 10.08 12.06 -1.39
C ASP A 137 8.98 12.33 -2.43
N GLN A 138 9.38 12.57 -3.67
CA GLN A 138 8.45 12.82 -4.78
C GLN A 138 7.47 11.67 -5.04
N ASN A 139 7.78 10.45 -4.60
CA ASN A 139 6.93 9.26 -4.77
C ASN A 139 6.10 8.95 -3.52
N THR A 140 5.97 9.93 -2.62
CA THR A 140 5.16 9.80 -1.41
C THR A 140 3.70 10.10 -1.71
N ILE A 141 2.85 9.12 -1.41
CA ILE A 141 1.41 9.26 -1.44
C ILE A 141 0.91 9.22 0.00
N THR A 142 0.28 10.31 0.40
CA THR A 142 -0.29 10.45 1.72
C THR A 142 -1.82 10.37 1.60
N VAL A 143 -2.37 9.50 2.42
CA VAL A 143 -3.77 9.09 2.40
C VAL A 143 -4.36 9.39 3.76
N GLU A 144 -5.35 10.25 3.81
CA GLU A 144 -5.71 10.89 5.08
C GLU A 144 -7.22 10.95 5.29
N ASP A 145 -7.66 10.62 6.50
CA ASP A 145 -8.88 11.17 7.08
C ASP A 145 -8.46 12.28 8.06
N LEU A 146 -8.54 13.52 7.57
CA LEU A 146 -8.09 14.71 8.27
C LEU A 146 -9.14 15.29 9.22
N ASN A 147 -10.38 14.78 9.20
CA ASN A 147 -11.52 15.43 9.86
C ASN A 147 -11.63 16.94 9.55
N THR A 148 -11.01 17.40 8.45
CA THR A 148 -10.80 18.81 8.13
C THR A 148 -10.90 18.99 6.63
N SER A 149 -11.73 19.94 6.21
CA SER A 149 -11.81 20.37 4.81
C SER A 149 -10.72 21.39 4.48
N LEU A 150 -9.94 21.15 3.43
CA LEU A 150 -8.84 22.02 3.00
C LEU A 150 -9.28 23.24 2.17
N SER A 151 -10.47 23.18 1.56
CA SER A 151 -11.03 24.25 0.73
C SER A 151 -12.49 24.56 1.08
N TYR A 152 -12.96 25.77 0.78
CA TYR A 152 -14.39 26.10 0.88
C TYR A 152 -15.27 25.21 -0.01
N MET A 153 -14.75 24.72 -1.15
CA MET A 153 -15.46 23.79 -2.05
C MET A 153 -15.66 22.40 -1.46
N ASP A 154 -14.95 22.10 -0.37
CA ASP A 154 -15.06 20.83 0.34
C ASP A 154 -16.15 20.84 1.41
N ARG A 155 -16.88 21.95 1.56
CA ARG A 155 -18.01 22.07 2.49
C ARG A 155 -19.26 22.45 1.71
N LEU A 156 -20.37 21.76 1.97
CA LEU A 156 -21.65 22.14 1.38
C LEU A 156 -22.08 23.56 1.78
N SER A 157 -21.80 23.95 3.04
CA SER A 157 -22.08 25.30 3.54
C SER A 157 -21.23 26.40 2.87
N LYS A 158 -20.13 26.02 2.20
CA LYS A 158 -19.13 26.96 1.66
C LYS A 158 -18.60 27.97 2.67
N GLN A 159 -18.65 27.63 3.96
CA GLN A 159 -18.09 28.45 5.03
C GLN A 159 -16.59 28.63 4.80
N GLU A 160 -16.08 29.82 5.10
CA GLU A 160 -14.65 30.12 5.04
C GLU A 160 -13.83 29.16 5.91
N ILE A 161 -12.60 28.91 5.45
CA ILE A 161 -11.61 28.14 6.19
C ILE A 161 -11.07 29.00 7.35
N ASN A 162 -10.82 28.38 8.49
CA ASN A 162 -10.28 29.07 9.66
C ASN A 162 -8.76 29.26 9.54
N GLU A 163 -8.17 30.04 10.43
CA GLU A 163 -6.72 30.32 10.43
C GLU A 163 -5.85 29.06 10.57
N GLU A 164 -6.31 28.05 11.32
CA GLU A 164 -5.58 26.79 11.47
C GLU A 164 -5.48 26.02 10.14
N ILE A 165 -6.57 25.99 9.36
CA ILE A 165 -6.60 25.38 8.02
C ILE A 165 -5.72 26.18 7.06
N THR A 166 -5.78 27.51 7.09
CA THR A 166 -4.88 28.36 6.30
C THR A 166 -3.42 28.05 6.64
N SER A 167 -3.09 27.94 7.92
CA SER A 167 -1.74 27.60 8.39
C SER A 167 -1.27 26.21 7.95
N LEU A 168 -2.19 25.25 7.83
CA LEU A 168 -1.93 23.92 7.28
C LEU A 168 -1.71 24.02 5.76
N ASN A 169 -2.58 24.71 5.02
CA ASN A 169 -2.44 24.91 3.58
C ASN A 169 -1.11 25.60 3.22
N ASP A 170 -0.70 26.62 3.97
CA ASP A 170 0.60 27.26 3.81
C ASP A 170 1.76 26.28 4.01
N THR A 171 1.58 25.27 4.88
CA THR A 171 2.59 24.23 5.11
C THR A 171 2.61 23.23 3.97
N LEU A 172 1.44 22.84 3.45
CA LEU A 172 1.34 21.98 2.26
C LEU A 172 2.03 22.65 1.06
N ASP A 173 1.77 23.95 0.84
CA ASP A 173 2.41 24.71 -0.22
C ASP A 173 3.93 24.80 -0.05
N LYS A 174 4.43 25.00 1.19
CA LYS A 174 5.87 25.00 1.49
C LYS A 174 6.56 23.64 1.29
N LEU A 175 5.81 22.56 1.42
CA LEU A 175 6.29 21.20 1.21
C LEU A 175 6.06 20.72 -0.23
N ASP A 176 5.57 21.61 -1.11
CA ASP A 176 5.15 21.28 -2.48
C ASP A 176 4.16 20.10 -2.54
N ILE A 177 3.29 19.97 -1.53
CA ILE A 177 2.25 18.94 -1.46
C ILE A 177 0.94 19.49 -2.03
N ILE A 178 0.33 18.75 -2.94
CA ILE A 178 -0.95 19.09 -3.55
C ILE A 178 -2.04 18.06 -3.21
N ASP A 179 -3.29 18.52 -3.16
CA ASP A 179 -4.46 17.65 -3.08
C ASP A 179 -4.83 17.14 -4.48
N ILE A 180 -4.60 15.85 -4.71
CA ILE A 180 -4.83 15.20 -6.01
C ILE A 180 -6.29 15.34 -6.44
N TYR A 181 -7.25 15.23 -5.52
CA TYR A 181 -8.67 15.32 -5.87
C TYR A 181 -9.00 16.70 -6.42
N ARG A 182 -8.49 17.77 -5.79
CA ARG A 182 -8.74 19.15 -6.24
C ARG A 182 -7.96 19.53 -7.49
N ALA A 183 -6.80 18.93 -7.72
CA ALA A 183 -6.09 19.07 -8.99
C ALA A 183 -6.93 18.54 -10.17
N PHE A 184 -7.62 17.40 -10.00
CA PHE A 184 -8.49 16.82 -11.03
C PHE A 184 -9.86 17.48 -11.12
N HIS A 185 -10.40 17.92 -9.98
CA HIS A 185 -11.76 18.42 -9.86
C HIS A 185 -11.80 19.79 -9.16
N PRO A 186 -11.23 20.87 -9.72
CA PRO A 186 -11.05 22.13 -8.98
C PRO A 186 -12.34 22.76 -8.47
N LYS A 187 -13.45 22.58 -9.21
CA LYS A 187 -14.74 23.23 -8.93
C LYS A 187 -15.87 22.24 -8.61
N THR A 188 -15.58 20.95 -8.48
CA THR A 188 -16.62 19.94 -8.25
C THR A 188 -17.01 19.88 -6.78
N ALA A 189 -18.26 20.18 -6.48
CA ALA A 189 -18.83 19.97 -5.15
C ALA A 189 -19.17 18.48 -4.97
N ALA A 190 -18.24 17.72 -4.37
CA ALA A 190 -18.43 16.32 -4.05
C ALA A 190 -17.75 16.03 -2.71
N PHE A 191 -18.35 15.12 -1.95
CA PHE A 191 -18.12 15.00 -0.52
C PHE A 191 -17.83 13.56 -0.14
N THR A 192 -16.98 13.39 0.88
CA THR A 192 -16.62 12.07 1.39
C THR A 192 -17.33 11.74 2.69
N PHE A 193 -17.90 12.71 3.39
CA PHE A 193 -18.51 12.50 4.69
C PHE A 193 -19.86 13.22 4.82
N PHE A 194 -20.79 12.60 5.53
CA PHE A 194 -22.04 13.20 5.96
C PHE A 194 -22.10 13.30 7.48
N SER A 195 -22.21 14.53 8.00
CA SER A 195 -22.44 14.78 9.41
C SER A 195 -23.94 14.73 9.71
N SER A 196 -24.38 13.72 10.46
CA SER A 196 -25.76 13.63 10.92
C SER A 196 -26.13 14.73 11.92
N ALA A 197 -25.19 15.09 12.80
CA ALA A 197 -25.41 16.12 13.84
C ALA A 197 -25.63 17.51 13.25
N HIS A 198 -24.96 17.83 12.15
CA HIS A 198 -25.06 19.13 11.49
C HIS A 198 -25.87 19.08 10.18
N VAL A 199 -26.33 17.90 9.77
CA VAL A 199 -27.06 17.66 8.51
C VAL A 199 -26.35 18.30 7.32
N THR A 200 -25.03 18.11 7.23
CA THR A 200 -24.19 18.73 6.20
C THR A 200 -23.20 17.73 5.63
N PHE A 201 -22.76 18.00 4.39
CA PHE A 201 -21.76 17.22 3.71
C PHE A 201 -20.43 17.96 3.66
N SER A 202 -19.35 17.21 3.85
CA SER A 202 -17.99 17.71 3.72
C SER A 202 -17.06 16.67 3.07
N ARG A 203 -15.98 17.15 2.46
CA ARG A 203 -14.84 16.34 2.10
C ARG A 203 -13.77 16.53 3.16
N ILE A 204 -13.47 15.45 3.86
CA ILE A 204 -12.48 15.39 4.96
C ILE A 204 -11.49 14.25 4.76
N ASP A 205 -11.73 13.40 3.76
CA ASP A 205 -10.78 12.40 3.29
C ASP A 205 -10.00 13.01 2.11
N HIS A 206 -8.67 12.91 2.17
CA HIS A 206 -7.76 13.56 1.23
C HIS A 206 -6.73 12.57 0.70
N LEU A 207 -6.29 12.82 -0.54
CA LEU A 207 -5.17 12.16 -1.19
C LEU A 207 -4.17 13.25 -1.54
N LEU A 208 -3.06 13.25 -0.83
CA LEU A 208 -2.00 14.25 -0.95
C LEU A 208 -0.77 13.62 -1.59
N GLU A 209 -0.10 14.38 -2.44
CA GLU A 209 1.11 13.95 -3.15
C GLU A 209 2.00 15.16 -3.46
N HIS A 210 3.29 14.93 -3.64
CA HIS A 210 4.23 15.97 -4.06
C HIS A 210 3.90 16.47 -5.49
N ARG A 211 4.00 17.77 -5.72
CA ARG A 211 3.71 18.45 -6.99
C ARG A 211 4.47 17.85 -8.16
N ASP A 212 5.74 17.56 -7.94
CA ASP A 212 6.64 16.95 -8.93
C ASP A 212 6.66 15.41 -8.90
N SER A 213 5.56 14.77 -8.48
CA SER A 213 5.51 13.31 -8.46
C SER A 213 5.82 12.69 -9.82
N LEU A 214 6.70 11.68 -9.82
CA LEU A 214 7.08 10.92 -11.01
C LEU A 214 5.92 10.05 -11.53
N ASN A 215 4.98 9.74 -10.65
CA ASN A 215 3.84 8.90 -10.92
C ASN A 215 2.67 9.75 -11.37
N THR A 216 2.31 9.69 -12.66
CA THR A 216 1.19 10.48 -13.16
C THR A 216 -0.14 9.90 -12.67
N PRO A 217 -0.90 10.63 -11.84
CA PRO A 217 -2.25 10.22 -11.50
C PRO A 217 -3.07 10.13 -12.78
N LYS A 218 -3.82 9.05 -12.94
CA LYS A 218 -4.66 8.81 -14.11
C LYS A 218 -6.10 9.24 -13.84
N ARG A 219 -6.60 8.91 -12.66
CA ARG A 219 -7.99 9.12 -12.27
C ARG A 219 -8.09 9.13 -10.76
N VAL A 220 -8.90 10.04 -10.24
CA VAL A 220 -9.31 10.05 -8.83
C VAL A 220 -10.82 10.15 -8.76
N GLU A 221 -11.44 9.30 -7.94
CA GLU A 221 -12.89 9.19 -7.82
C GLU A 221 -13.34 8.95 -6.39
N ILE A 222 -14.50 9.50 -6.03
CA ILE A 222 -15.21 9.19 -4.79
C ILE A 222 -16.13 8.00 -5.09
N ILE A 223 -16.02 6.95 -4.28
CA ILE A 223 -16.83 5.74 -4.36
C ILE A 223 -17.84 5.76 -3.21
N PRO A 224 -19.15 5.84 -3.52
CA PRO A 224 -20.17 5.78 -2.50
C PRO A 224 -20.10 4.49 -1.68
N THR A 225 -20.11 4.61 -0.35
CA THR A 225 -20.06 3.48 0.57
C THR A 225 -21.32 3.45 1.40
N ILE A 226 -22.05 2.32 1.40
CA ILE A 226 -23.35 2.22 2.10
C ILE A 226 -23.23 1.83 3.57
N PHE A 227 -22.06 1.37 4.00
CA PHE A 227 -21.84 0.78 5.34
C PHE A 227 -20.98 1.63 6.25
N SER A 228 -20.51 2.78 5.75
CA SER A 228 -19.78 3.79 6.49
C SER A 228 -20.45 5.12 6.26
N ASP A 229 -20.32 6.03 7.21
CA ASP A 229 -20.62 7.46 7.06
C ASP A 229 -19.61 8.18 6.16
N HIS A 230 -18.52 7.50 5.81
CA HIS A 230 -17.56 7.94 4.80
C HIS A 230 -17.69 7.17 3.47
N ASN A 231 -17.64 7.92 2.37
CA ASN A 231 -17.38 7.41 1.03
C ASN A 231 -15.88 7.13 0.85
N ALA A 232 -15.55 6.09 0.10
CA ALA A 232 -14.15 5.79 -0.19
C ALA A 232 -13.59 6.76 -1.25
N LEU A 233 -12.29 7.02 -1.18
CA LEU A 233 -11.56 7.69 -2.27
C LEU A 233 -10.67 6.67 -2.97
N LYS A 234 -10.71 6.67 -4.31
CA LYS A 234 -9.89 5.79 -5.14
C LYS A 234 -9.01 6.60 -6.07
N LEU A 235 -7.73 6.26 -6.08
CA LEU A 235 -6.70 6.80 -6.95
C LEU A 235 -6.20 5.71 -7.89
N GLU A 236 -6.18 6.00 -9.19
CA GLU A 236 -5.49 5.19 -10.19
C GLU A 236 -4.26 5.94 -10.67
N ILE A 237 -3.10 5.28 -10.65
CA ILE A 237 -1.81 5.83 -11.01
C ILE A 237 -1.25 5.02 -12.17
N ASN A 238 -0.75 5.70 -13.19
CA ASN A 238 -0.02 5.05 -14.27
C ASN A 238 1.41 4.77 -13.82
N CYS A 239 1.86 3.52 -13.91
CA CYS A 239 3.27 3.22 -13.76
C CYS A 239 4.00 3.63 -15.04
N THR A 240 4.98 4.52 -14.93
CA THR A 240 5.76 5.04 -16.07
C THR A 240 6.67 3.96 -16.64
N LYS A 241 7.26 3.13 -15.78
CA LYS A 241 7.95 1.91 -16.19
C LYS A 241 6.91 0.85 -16.50
N LYS A 242 6.99 0.26 -17.71
CA LYS A 242 6.46 -1.10 -17.94
C LYS A 242 6.95 -1.89 -16.75
N ALA A 243 6.06 -2.50 -15.97
CA ALA A 243 6.43 -3.48 -14.96
C ALA A 243 7.51 -4.33 -15.63
N GLY A 244 8.78 -4.10 -15.24
CA GLY A 244 9.90 -4.76 -15.89
C GLY A 244 9.52 -6.23 -15.80
N ARG A 245 9.53 -6.94 -16.94
CA ARG A 245 9.19 -8.37 -17.05
C ARG A 245 9.45 -8.97 -15.68
N THR A 246 8.38 -9.32 -14.96
CA THR A 246 8.43 -9.92 -13.60
C THR A 246 9.78 -10.57 -13.48
N ILE A 247 10.69 -10.07 -12.62
CA ILE A 247 12.04 -10.65 -12.48
C ILE A 247 11.81 -12.13 -12.60
N ASN A 248 12.25 -12.73 -13.70
CA ASN A 248 11.87 -14.08 -14.05
C ASN A 248 12.56 -14.91 -12.98
N THR A 249 11.90 -15.08 -11.84
CA THR A 249 12.30 -15.96 -10.78
C THR A 249 12.25 -17.28 -11.49
N TRP A 250 13.44 -17.72 -11.89
CA TRP A 250 13.56 -18.90 -12.71
C TRP A 250 12.84 -20.01 -11.97
N ARG A 251 11.79 -20.55 -12.59
CA ARG A 251 11.03 -21.66 -12.03
C ARG A 251 11.50 -22.91 -12.72
N LEU A 252 11.94 -23.87 -11.92
CA LEU A 252 12.23 -25.19 -12.42
C LEU A 252 10.98 -25.78 -13.09
N LYS A 253 11.09 -26.19 -14.35
CA LYS A 253 10.05 -26.97 -15.01
C LYS A 253 10.07 -28.38 -14.40
N ASN A 254 9.05 -28.73 -13.62
CA ASN A 254 8.94 -30.03 -12.96
C ASN A 254 9.02 -31.24 -13.92
N MET A 255 8.72 -31.05 -15.22
CA MET A 255 8.91 -32.10 -16.23
C MET A 255 10.37 -32.55 -16.38
N LEU A 256 11.35 -31.67 -16.14
CA LEU A 256 12.77 -32.01 -16.18
C LEU A 256 13.12 -33.07 -15.12
N LEU A 257 12.44 -33.04 -13.97
CA LEU A 257 12.64 -34.01 -12.89
C LEU A 257 12.04 -35.40 -13.19
N LYS A 258 11.19 -35.53 -14.23
CA LYS A 258 10.66 -36.83 -14.64
C LYS A 258 11.69 -37.65 -15.43
N SER A 259 12.71 -37.01 -16.01
CA SER A 259 13.76 -37.70 -16.76
C SER A 259 14.77 -38.33 -15.79
N ASN A 260 14.96 -39.65 -15.89
CA ASN A 260 15.94 -40.39 -15.09
C ASN A 260 17.35 -39.84 -15.27
N TRP A 261 17.74 -39.57 -16.51
CA TRP A 261 19.03 -38.99 -16.87
C TRP A 261 19.28 -37.64 -16.17
N VAL A 262 18.28 -36.74 -16.19
CA VAL A 262 18.40 -35.42 -15.54
C VAL A 262 18.57 -35.55 -14.04
N ARG A 263 17.84 -36.48 -13.39
CA ARG A 263 17.96 -36.71 -11.94
C ARG A 263 19.36 -37.16 -11.55
N GLU A 264 19.92 -38.13 -12.27
CA GLU A 264 21.26 -38.65 -11.99
C GLU A 264 22.34 -37.60 -12.24
N GLU A 265 22.21 -36.81 -13.30
CA GLU A 265 23.16 -35.73 -13.59
C GLU A 265 23.13 -34.62 -12.50
N ILE A 266 21.97 -34.32 -11.93
CA ILE A 266 21.84 -33.35 -10.83
C ILE A 266 22.40 -33.92 -9.52
N LYS A 267 22.12 -35.19 -9.19
CA LYS A 267 22.71 -35.86 -8.01
C LYS A 267 24.24 -35.84 -8.07
N ARG A 268 24.80 -36.28 -9.20
CA ARG A 268 26.25 -36.26 -9.44
C ARG A 268 26.85 -34.86 -9.29
N LYS A 269 26.12 -33.83 -9.71
CA LYS A 269 26.58 -32.43 -9.58
C LYS A 269 26.58 -31.95 -8.13
N ILE A 270 25.61 -32.38 -7.32
CA ILE A 270 25.53 -32.08 -5.88
C ILE A 270 26.66 -32.80 -5.14
N GLU A 271 26.85 -34.09 -5.39
CA GLU A 271 27.90 -34.91 -4.78
C GLU A 271 29.29 -34.30 -5.04
N ARG A 272 29.61 -34.06 -6.31
CA ARG A 272 30.89 -33.43 -6.70
C ARG A 272 31.09 -32.06 -6.06
N TYR A 273 30.03 -31.25 -5.94
CA TYR A 273 30.13 -29.94 -5.30
C TYR A 273 30.36 -30.04 -3.80
N THR A 274 29.77 -31.05 -3.16
CA THR A 274 29.90 -31.33 -1.73
C THR A 274 31.34 -31.78 -1.41
N GLU A 275 31.88 -32.72 -2.19
CA GLU A 275 33.25 -33.23 -2.04
C GLU A 275 34.32 -32.13 -2.16
N THR A 276 34.12 -31.17 -3.07
CA THR A 276 35.14 -30.14 -3.33
C THR A 276 35.04 -28.91 -2.42
N ASN A 277 33.91 -28.67 -1.76
CA ASN A 277 33.64 -27.41 -1.06
C ASN A 277 33.28 -27.55 0.42
N VAL A 278 33.07 -28.76 0.93
CA VAL A 278 32.83 -28.97 2.37
C VAL A 278 34.15 -29.19 3.09
N ASN A 279 34.46 -28.31 4.05
CA ASN A 279 35.56 -28.45 4.99
C ASN A 279 35.07 -28.18 6.43
N SER A 280 35.95 -28.38 7.42
CA SER A 280 35.63 -28.20 8.85
C SER A 280 35.12 -26.79 9.23
N ASN A 281 35.38 -25.78 8.40
CA ASN A 281 35.02 -24.38 8.65
C ASN A 281 33.83 -23.89 7.80
N THR A 282 33.10 -24.79 7.12
CA THR A 282 32.03 -24.40 6.20
C THR A 282 30.74 -24.04 6.95
N ILE A 283 30.25 -22.81 6.75
CA ILE A 283 28.93 -22.39 7.26
C ILE A 283 27.84 -23.00 6.38
N TYR A 284 27.03 -23.92 6.94
CA TYR A 284 25.98 -24.65 6.22
C TYR A 284 25.03 -23.77 5.39
N GLN A 285 24.66 -22.59 5.91
CA GLN A 285 23.78 -21.67 5.19
C GLN A 285 24.42 -21.14 3.88
N LYS A 286 25.69 -20.72 3.95
CA LYS A 286 26.45 -20.29 2.76
C LYS A 286 26.66 -21.43 1.78
N PHE A 287 26.91 -22.64 2.28
CA PHE A 287 27.02 -23.84 1.46
C PHE A 287 25.75 -24.10 0.65
N TRP A 288 24.59 -24.14 1.32
CA TRP A 288 23.32 -24.41 0.66
C TRP A 288 22.92 -23.32 -0.33
N ASP A 289 23.23 -22.05 -0.08
CA ASP A 289 22.97 -20.99 -1.03
C ASP A 289 23.84 -21.12 -2.29
N MET A 290 25.09 -21.55 -2.14
CA MET A 290 25.98 -21.80 -3.28
C MET A 290 25.57 -23.05 -4.07
N VAL A 291 25.18 -24.14 -3.39
CA VAL A 291 24.63 -25.35 -4.01
C VAL A 291 23.40 -25.03 -4.85
N LYS A 292 22.45 -24.26 -4.30
CA LYS A 292 21.25 -23.82 -5.04
C LYS A 292 21.63 -23.07 -6.32
N ALA A 293 22.57 -22.13 -6.25
CA ALA A 293 23.00 -21.38 -7.42
C ALA A 293 23.60 -22.28 -8.52
N VAL A 294 24.44 -23.25 -8.14
CA VAL A 294 25.04 -24.23 -9.07
C VAL A 294 23.97 -25.10 -9.73
N ILE A 295 23.02 -25.60 -8.94
CA ILE A 295 21.91 -26.44 -9.43
C ILE A 295 21.01 -25.66 -10.39
N ILE A 296 20.62 -24.43 -10.03
CA ILE A 296 19.80 -23.56 -10.87
C ILE A 296 20.47 -23.35 -12.23
N ARG A 297 21.77 -23.02 -12.24
CA ARG A 297 22.53 -22.84 -13.48
C ARG A 297 22.57 -24.10 -14.34
N LYS A 298 22.68 -25.28 -13.72
CA LYS A 298 22.66 -26.57 -14.43
C LYS A 298 21.30 -26.85 -15.06
N PHE A 299 20.21 -26.60 -14.34
CA PHE A 299 18.87 -26.77 -14.91
C PHE A 299 18.57 -25.78 -16.04
N VAL A 300 19.02 -24.53 -15.93
CA VAL A 300 18.92 -23.55 -17.03
C VAL A 300 19.65 -24.07 -18.27
N SER A 301 20.88 -24.58 -18.10
CA SER A 301 21.65 -25.16 -19.20
C SER A 301 20.97 -26.37 -19.84
N LEU A 302 20.42 -27.29 -19.03
CA LEU A 302 19.69 -28.46 -19.53
C LEU A 302 18.41 -28.06 -20.29
N GLN A 303 17.71 -27.05 -19.79
CA GLN A 303 16.52 -26.54 -20.45
C GLN A 303 16.83 -25.95 -21.84
N VAL A 304 17.92 -25.18 -21.96
CA VAL A 304 18.38 -24.63 -23.24
C VAL A 304 18.83 -25.74 -24.20
N TYR A 305 19.51 -26.77 -23.69
CA TYR A 305 19.93 -27.92 -24.50
C TYR A 305 18.74 -28.67 -25.08
N LEU A 306 17.71 -28.97 -24.27
CA LEU A 306 16.52 -29.68 -24.72
C LEU A 306 15.71 -28.87 -25.74
N GLN A 307 15.63 -27.55 -25.57
CA GLN A 307 14.96 -26.67 -26.53
C GLN A 307 15.66 -26.57 -27.90
N LYS A 308 16.93 -26.99 -28.02
CA LYS A 308 17.66 -27.05 -29.29
C LYS A 308 17.53 -28.41 -29.99
N GLN A 309 16.97 -29.42 -29.32
CA GLN A 309 16.74 -30.75 -29.88
C GLN A 309 15.28 -30.97 -30.33
N GLU A 310 14.38 -30.02 -30.01
CA GLU A 310 13.05 -29.85 -30.61
C GLU A 310 13.17 -28.99 -31.88
#